data_AF-A0A1D8A2L4-F1
#
_entry.id   AF-A0A1D8A2L4-F1
#
_cell.length_a   1.000
_cell.length_b   1.000
_cell.length_c   1.000
_cell.angle_alpha   90.00
_cell.angle_beta   90.00
_cell.angle_gamma   90.00
#
_symmetry.space_group_name_H-M   'P 1'
#
loop_
_entity.id
_entity.type
_entity.pdbx_description
1 polymer ?
#
loop_
_entity_poly.entity_id
_entity_poly.type
_entity_poly.pdbx_seq_one_letter_code
_entity_poly.pdbx_strand_id
1 'polypeptide(L)'
;MVRKVRHQLFLPEPVAERLAQAAERRGVTRSALLARAVTMMLEQGGQLEIDQQFTMRLDGLGRQLDRLTRDSHIELETLAVFIRYVLMVLAPLSEHDHAGKLAGSARFEAFVSQVGRRVKSGDRTLDGSRP
;
A
#
# COMPACT_ATOMS: atom_id res chain seq x y z
N MET A 1 24.93 36.60 18.47
CA MET A 1 23.77 37.32 17.89
C MET A 1 23.88 37.25 16.38
N VAL A 2 22.88 36.73 15.67
CA VAL A 2 22.87 36.72 14.19
C VAL A 2 22.53 38.14 13.70
N ARG A 3 23.35 38.69 12.80
CA ARG A 3 23.15 40.03 12.23
C ARG A 3 21.90 40.03 11.33
N LYS A 4 20.91 40.87 11.63
CA LYS A 4 19.73 41.07 10.78
C LYS A 4 20.04 42.12 9.71
N VAL A 5 19.81 41.78 8.44
CA VAL A 5 19.93 42.71 7.30
C VAL A 5 18.52 43.08 6.84
N ARG A 6 18.27 44.38 6.64
CA ARG A 6 16.98 44.87 6.15
C ARG A 6 16.94 44.73 4.62
N HIS A 7 15.98 43.98 4.13
CA HIS A 7 15.64 43.92 2.70
C HIS A 7 14.33 44.69 2.45
N GLN A 8 14.30 45.52 1.40
CA GLN A 8 13.05 46.09 0.89
C GLN A 8 12.55 45.17 -0.23
N LEU A 9 11.42 44.52 0.01
CA LEU A 9 10.79 43.58 -0.90
C LEU A 9 9.33 43.99 -1.07
N PHE A 10 8.84 43.89 -2.31
CA PHE A 10 7.43 44.08 -2.60
C PHE A 10 6.72 42.73 -2.57
N LEU A 11 5.60 42.67 -1.85
CA LEU A 11 4.70 41.53 -1.82
C LEU A 11 3.41 41.97 -2.50
N PRO A 12 2.80 41.15 -3.37
CA PRO A 12 1.43 41.40 -3.80
C PRO A 12 0.52 41.55 -2.58
N GLU A 13 -0.42 42.48 -2.64
CA GLU A 13 -1.38 42.77 -1.58
C GLU A 13 -2.03 41.51 -0.95
N PRO A 14 -2.59 40.55 -1.73
CA PRO A 14 -3.17 39.34 -1.15
C PRO A 14 -2.15 38.45 -0.41
N VAL A 15 -0.88 38.51 -0.79
CA VAL A 15 0.19 37.75 -0.12
C VAL A 15 0.60 38.44 1.18
N ALA A 16 0.68 39.77 1.18
CA ALA A 16 1.00 40.55 2.37
C ALA A 16 -0.06 40.36 3.47
N GLU A 17 -1.34 40.33 3.10
CA GLU A 17 -2.45 40.05 4.02
C GLU A 17 -2.36 38.64 4.61
N ARG A 18 -2.16 37.62 3.76
CA ARG A 18 -2.00 36.23 4.22
C ARG A 18 -0.81 36.07 5.15
N LEU A 19 0.31 36.74 4.88
CA LEU A 19 1.48 36.74 5.76
C LEU A 19 1.17 37.38 7.11
N ALA A 20 0.44 38.50 7.13
CA ALA A 20 0.03 39.18 8.35
C ALA A 20 -0.86 38.27 9.22
N GLN A 21 -1.91 37.70 8.63
CA GLN A 21 -2.82 36.79 9.33
C GLN A 21 -2.09 35.55 9.86
N ALA A 22 -1.17 34.97 9.07
CA ALA A 22 -0.40 33.82 9.49
C ALA A 22 0.58 34.13 10.64
N ALA A 23 1.15 35.34 10.66
CA ALA A 23 2.03 35.80 11.73
C ALA A 23 1.25 36.00 13.03
N GLU A 24 0.07 36.64 12.96
CA GLU A 24 -0.83 36.85 14.11
C GLU A 24 -1.30 35.53 14.72
N ARG A 25 -1.81 34.59 13.90
CA ARG A 25 -2.25 33.26 14.35
C ARG A 25 -1.16 32.48 15.10
N ARG A 26 0.10 32.75 14.78
CA ARG A 26 1.27 32.07 15.36
C ARG A 26 1.96 32.88 16.47
N GLY A 27 1.50 34.10 16.76
CA GLY A 27 2.11 34.97 17.77
C GLY A 27 3.53 35.41 17.44
N VAL A 28 3.91 35.48 16.15
CA VAL A 28 5.27 35.84 15.71
C VAL A 28 5.26 37.09 14.85
N THR A 29 6.41 37.77 14.72
CA THR A 29 6.51 38.92 13.80
C THR A 29 6.52 38.47 12.34
N ARG A 30 5.99 39.31 11.44
CA ARG A 30 5.99 39.05 9.98
C ARG A 30 7.40 38.79 9.45
N SER A 31 8.40 39.54 9.93
CA SER A 31 9.81 39.34 9.56
C SER A 31 10.37 38.01 10.06
N ALA A 32 10.01 37.56 11.27
CA ALA A 32 10.42 36.25 11.78
C ALA A 32 9.77 35.10 10.99
N LEU A 33 8.48 35.23 10.66
CA LEU A 33 7.78 34.24 9.85
C LEU A 33 8.34 34.17 8.43
N LEU A 34 8.62 35.33 7.81
CA LEU A 34 9.22 35.42 6.48
C LEU A 34 10.63 34.83 6.46
N ALA A 35 11.47 35.17 7.43
CA ALA A 35 12.82 34.62 7.56
C ALA A 35 12.78 33.08 7.68
N ARG A 36 11.90 32.54 8.52
CA ARG A 36 11.72 31.10 8.66
C ARG A 36 11.26 30.42 7.36
N ALA A 37 10.30 31.02 6.65
CA ALA A 37 9.82 30.49 5.38
C ALA A 37 10.92 30.49 4.30
N VAL A 38 11.69 31.57 4.20
CA VAL A 38 12.81 31.68 3.25
C VAL A 38 13.93 30.71 3.63
N THR A 39 14.27 30.58 4.91
CA THR A 39 15.23 29.58 5.39
C THR A 39 14.79 28.18 5.01
N MET A 40 13.53 27.80 5.30
CA MET A 40 12.99 26.50 4.88
C MET A 40 13.10 26.31 3.38
N MET A 41 12.69 27.30 2.57
CA MET A 41 12.75 27.21 1.10
C MET A 41 14.19 27.05 0.57
N LEU A 42 15.16 27.77 1.15
CA LEU A 42 16.56 27.73 0.74
C LEU A 42 17.27 26.46 1.22
N GLU A 43 16.98 25.99 2.43
CA GLU A 43 17.47 24.71 2.98
C GLU A 43 16.85 23.52 2.23
N GLN A 44 15.60 23.65 1.78
CA GLN A 44 14.88 22.65 1.01
C GLN A 44 15.24 22.64 -0.49
N GLY A 45 16.28 23.35 -0.93
CA GLY A 45 16.67 23.59 -2.34
C GLY A 45 16.64 22.38 -3.30
N GLY A 46 15.44 21.90 -3.65
CA GLY A 46 15.16 20.84 -4.60
C GLY A 46 13.99 19.89 -4.28
N GLN A 47 13.56 19.71 -3.02
CA GLN A 47 12.51 18.72 -2.70
C GLN A 47 11.60 19.24 -1.59
N LEU A 48 10.33 19.45 -1.91
CA LEU A 48 9.29 19.61 -0.91
C LEU A 48 9.34 18.37 0.01
N GLU A 49 9.34 18.53 1.33
CA GLU A 49 9.34 17.41 2.30
C GLU A 49 8.25 16.38 2.00
N ILE A 50 7.16 16.86 1.40
CA ILE A 50 6.06 16.07 0.85
C ILE A 50 6.60 15.06 -0.19
N ASP A 51 7.38 15.49 -1.18
CA ASP A 51 7.88 14.62 -2.26
C ASP A 51 8.79 13.51 -1.75
N GLN A 52 9.60 13.76 -0.71
CA GLN A 52 10.44 12.73 -0.10
C GLN A 52 9.61 11.68 0.64
N GLN A 53 8.65 12.11 1.46
CA GLN A 53 7.75 11.18 2.17
C GLN A 53 6.90 10.36 1.20
N PHE A 54 6.43 10.99 0.11
CA PHE A 54 5.71 10.29 -0.95
C PHE A 54 6.58 9.27 -1.67
N THR A 55 7.83 9.61 -2.00
CA THR A 55 8.79 8.69 -2.63
C THR A 55 9.05 7.47 -1.74
N MET A 56 9.37 7.68 -0.46
CA MET A 56 9.60 6.56 0.48
C MET A 56 8.38 5.66 0.63
N ARG A 57 7.18 6.25 0.61
CA ARG A 57 5.92 5.49 0.69
C ARG A 57 5.68 4.69 -0.59
N LEU A 58 5.94 5.27 -1.76
CA LEU A 58 5.82 4.58 -3.05
C LEU A 58 6.84 3.44 -3.15
N ASP A 59 8.08 3.63 -2.71
CA ASP A 59 9.09 2.56 -2.65
C ASP A 59 8.68 1.43 -1.68
N GLY A 60 8.01 1.79 -0.58
CA GLY A 60 7.41 0.82 0.33
C GLY A 60 6.32 -0.02 -0.36
N LEU A 61 5.43 0.63 -1.13
CA LEU A 61 4.39 -0.03 -1.89
C LEU A 61 4.96 -0.93 -3.00
N GLY A 62 5.97 -0.46 -3.74
CA GLY A 62 6.66 -1.25 -4.76
C GLY A 62 7.20 -2.55 -4.19
N ARG A 63 7.92 -2.48 -3.06
CA ARG A 63 8.43 -3.67 -2.36
C ARG A 63 7.33 -4.60 -1.85
N GLN A 64 6.16 -4.07 -1.48
CA GLN A 64 5.01 -4.90 -1.09
C GLN A 64 4.42 -5.63 -2.30
N LEU A 65 4.30 -4.96 -3.45
CA LEU A 65 3.82 -5.56 -4.70
C LEU A 65 4.79 -6.63 -5.23
N ASP A 66 6.09 -6.40 -5.14
CA ASP A 66 7.11 -7.38 -5.53
C ASP A 66 7.01 -8.65 -4.68
N ARG A 67 6.84 -8.49 -3.36
CA ARG A 67 6.60 -9.62 -2.45
C ARG A 67 5.32 -10.36 -2.80
N LEU A 68 4.22 -9.64 -3.03
CA LEU A 68 2.95 -10.25 -3.42
C LEU A 68 3.07 -11.07 -4.72
N THR A 69 3.80 -10.52 -5.70
CA THR A 69 4.06 -11.20 -6.98
C THR A 69 4.88 -12.47 -6.77
N ARG A 70 5.94 -12.40 -5.96
CA ARG A 70 6.75 -13.56 -5.60
C ARG A 70 5.93 -14.63 -4.86
N ASP A 71 5.13 -14.23 -3.88
CA ASP A 71 4.29 -15.14 -3.11
C ASP A 71 3.25 -15.82 -4.02
N SER A 72 2.66 -15.07 -4.95
CA SER A 72 1.76 -15.62 -5.98
C SER A 72 2.44 -16.65 -6.88
N HIS A 73 3.69 -16.42 -7.29
CA HIS A 73 4.46 -17.43 -8.03
C HIS A 73 4.69 -18.70 -7.21
N ILE A 74 5.04 -18.56 -5.93
CA ILE A 74 5.23 -19.71 -5.03
C ILE A 74 3.92 -20.50 -4.85
N GLU A 75 2.78 -19.81 -4.72
CA GLU A 75 1.47 -20.45 -4.66
C GLU A 75 1.15 -21.23 -5.94
N LEU A 76 1.43 -20.66 -7.11
CA LEU A 76 1.23 -21.34 -8.40
C LEU A 76 2.13 -22.56 -8.57
N GLU A 77 3.41 -22.47 -8.20
CA GLU A 77 4.34 -23.60 -8.21
C GLU A 77 3.88 -24.72 -7.26
N THR A 78 3.46 -24.34 -6.05
CA THR A 78 2.93 -25.28 -5.06
C THR A 78 1.68 -25.98 -5.57
N LEU A 79 0.75 -25.24 -6.19
CA LEU A 79 -0.45 -25.78 -6.80
C LEU A 79 -0.12 -26.74 -7.95
N ALA A 80 0.84 -26.39 -8.81
CA ALA A 80 1.27 -27.25 -9.90
C ALA A 80 1.85 -28.58 -9.40
N VAL A 81 2.69 -28.53 -8.36
CA VAL A 81 3.24 -29.72 -7.70
C VAL A 81 2.13 -30.55 -7.06
N PHE A 82 1.19 -29.90 -6.35
CA PHE A 82 0.05 -30.57 -5.74
C PHE A 82 -0.82 -31.28 -6.77
N ILE A 83 -1.19 -30.62 -7.87
CA ILE A 83 -1.97 -31.22 -8.97
C ILE A 83 -1.22 -32.41 -9.55
N ARG A 84 0.09 -32.28 -9.82
CA ARG A 84 0.91 -33.39 -10.33
C ARG A 84 0.89 -34.60 -9.38
N TYR A 85 1.09 -34.35 -8.09
CA TYR A 85 1.04 -35.40 -7.06
C TYR A 85 -0.33 -36.09 -7.04
N VAL A 86 -1.41 -35.31 -7.04
CA VAL A 86 -2.80 -35.81 -7.08
C VAL A 86 -3.04 -36.69 -8.29
N LEU A 87 -2.61 -36.29 -9.49
CA LEU A 87 -2.74 -37.08 -10.71
C LEU A 87 -1.89 -38.35 -10.72
N MET A 88 -0.80 -38.39 -9.95
CA MET A 88 0.07 -39.56 -9.82
C MET A 88 -0.46 -40.58 -8.81
N VAL A 89 -1.08 -40.11 -7.72
CA VAL A 89 -1.50 -40.95 -6.59
C VAL A 89 -2.96 -41.37 -6.66
N LEU A 90 -3.85 -40.53 -7.16
CA LEU A 90 -5.26 -40.90 -7.27
C LEU A 90 -5.45 -41.90 -8.42
N ALA A 91 -6.05 -43.05 -8.09
CA ALA A 91 -6.46 -44.01 -9.10
C ALA A 91 -7.43 -43.32 -10.09
N PRO A 92 -7.18 -43.38 -11.41
CA PRO A 92 -8.06 -42.78 -12.39
C PRO A 92 -9.42 -43.46 -12.34
N LEU A 93 -10.48 -42.67 -12.36
CA LEU A 93 -11.84 -43.20 -12.50
C LEU A 93 -11.97 -43.88 -13.87
N SER A 94 -12.61 -45.05 -13.89
CA SER A 94 -12.95 -45.73 -15.14
C SER A 94 -13.77 -44.80 -16.04
N GLU A 95 -13.57 -44.88 -17.37
CA GLU A 95 -14.33 -44.06 -18.32
C GLU A 95 -15.86 -44.26 -18.18
N HIS A 96 -16.26 -45.48 -17.83
CA HIS A 96 -17.65 -45.90 -17.67
C HIS A 96 -18.22 -45.60 -16.28
N ASP A 97 -17.41 -45.10 -15.33
CA ASP A 97 -17.86 -44.74 -13.99
C ASP A 97 -18.51 -43.35 -13.96
N HIS A 98 -19.71 -43.26 -14.54
CA HIS A 98 -20.49 -42.03 -14.56
C HIS A 98 -20.92 -41.59 -13.15
N ALA A 99 -21.22 -42.54 -12.25
CA ALA A 99 -21.61 -42.24 -10.88
C ALA A 99 -20.46 -41.61 -10.08
N GLY A 100 -19.24 -42.16 -10.21
CA GLY A 100 -18.04 -41.60 -9.59
C GLY A 100 -17.71 -40.20 -10.11
N LYS A 101 -17.83 -39.97 -11.43
CA LYS A 101 -17.63 -38.64 -12.05
C LYS A 101 -18.65 -37.61 -11.55
N LEU A 102 -19.94 -37.98 -11.49
CA LEU A 102 -21.01 -37.14 -10.93
C LEU A 102 -20.76 -36.79 -9.46
N ALA A 103 -20.40 -37.78 -8.64
CA ALA A 103 -20.10 -37.57 -7.23
C ALA A 103 -18.87 -36.66 -7.03
N GLY A 104 -17.84 -36.80 -7.88
CA GLY A 104 -16.67 -35.92 -7.90
C GLY A 104 -17.05 -34.47 -8.21
N SER A 105 -17.86 -34.25 -9.26
CA SER A 105 -18.35 -32.92 -9.62
C SER A 105 -19.16 -32.28 -8.49
N ALA A 106 -20.05 -33.04 -7.84
CA ALA A 106 -20.85 -32.54 -6.73
C ALA A 106 -19.99 -32.12 -5.52
N ARG A 107 -18.93 -32.88 -5.20
CA ARG A 107 -17.97 -32.51 -4.14
C ARG A 107 -17.18 -31.26 -4.49
N PHE A 108 -16.78 -31.09 -5.75
CA PHE A 108 -16.08 -29.89 -6.21
C PHE A 108 -16.96 -28.63 -6.08
N GLU A 109 -18.21 -28.69 -6.52
CA GLU A 109 -19.16 -27.57 -6.37
C GLU A 109 -19.38 -27.20 -4.89
N ALA A 110 -19.52 -28.19 -4.01
CA ALA A 110 -19.62 -27.97 -2.58
C ALA A 110 -18.37 -27.28 -2.00
N PHE A 111 -17.18 -27.68 -2.45
CA PHE A 111 -15.91 -27.04 -2.07
C PHE A 111 -15.84 -25.58 -2.55
N VAL A 112 -16.12 -25.31 -3.83
CA VAL A 112 -16.13 -23.94 -4.38
C VAL A 112 -17.10 -23.04 -3.61
N SER A 113 -18.29 -23.55 -3.31
CA SER A 113 -19.29 -22.85 -2.50
C SER A 113 -18.78 -22.51 -1.09
N GLN A 114 -18.06 -23.43 -0.44
CA GLN A 114 -17.44 -23.19 0.87
C GLN A 114 -16.31 -22.15 0.80
N VAL A 115 -15.42 -22.25 -0.19
CA VAL A 115 -14.35 -21.26 -0.40
C VAL A 115 -14.95 -19.88 -0.66
N GLY A 116 -15.95 -19.78 -1.52
CA GLY A 116 -16.64 -18.52 -1.82
C GLY A 116 -17.27 -17.88 -0.58
N ARG A 117 -17.86 -18.67 0.32
CA ARG A 117 -18.33 -18.17 1.63
C ARG A 117 -17.19 -17.66 2.49
N ARG A 118 -16.08 -18.39 2.56
CA ARG A 118 -14.92 -18.04 3.39
C ARG A 118 -14.28 -16.73 2.94
N VAL A 119 -14.05 -16.59 1.63
CA VAL A 119 -13.51 -15.36 1.02
C VAL A 119 -14.42 -14.17 1.32
N LYS A 120 -15.74 -14.31 1.17
CA LYS A 120 -16.70 -13.26 1.52
C LYS A 120 -16.69 -12.90 3.01
N SER A 121 -16.44 -13.86 3.89
CA SER A 121 -16.33 -13.62 5.34
C SER A 121 -15.02 -12.97 5.78
N GLY A 122 -13.99 -12.91 4.91
CA GLY A 122 -12.68 -12.36 5.23
C GLY A 122 -11.82 -13.26 6.13
N ASP A 123 -12.26 -14.49 6.39
CA ASP A 123 -11.69 -15.39 7.39
C ASP A 123 -10.52 -16.17 6.77
N ARG A 124 -9.30 -16.01 7.32
CA ARG A 124 -8.07 -16.61 6.79
C ARG A 124 -7.82 -17.97 7.41
N THR A 125 -7.95 -19.03 6.62
CA THR A 125 -7.76 -20.42 7.07
C THR A 125 -6.31 -20.75 7.47
N LEU A 126 -5.33 -20.03 6.93
CA LEU A 126 -3.90 -20.26 7.21
C LEU A 126 -3.36 -19.41 8.37
N ASP A 127 -4.11 -18.39 8.81
CA ASP A 127 -3.77 -17.57 9.99
C ASP A 127 -4.24 -18.34 11.25
N GLY A 128 -3.61 -19.48 11.52
CA GLY A 128 -3.87 -20.36 12.66
C GLY A 128 -3.45 -19.72 14.00
N SER A 129 -4.07 -18.61 14.38
CA SER A 129 -3.89 -17.99 15.69
C SER A 129 -5.24 -17.63 16.30
N ARG A 130 -5.95 -18.66 16.74
CA ARG A 130 -6.78 -18.59 17.95
C ARG A 130 -6.70 -19.94 18.68
N PRO A 131 -6.42 -19.94 20.00
CA PRO A 131 -6.43 -21.15 20.82
C PRO A 131 -7.83 -21.78 20.88
#